data_AF-K0IDU2-F1
#
_entry.id   AF-K0IDU2-F1
#
_cell.length_a   1.000
_cell.length_b   1.000
_cell.length_c   1.000
_cell.angle_alpha   90.00
_cell.angle_beta   90.00
_cell.angle_gamma   90.00
#
_symmetry.space_group_name_H-M   'P 1'
#
loop_
_entity.id
_entity.type
_entity.pdbx_description
1 polymer ?
#
loop_
_entity_poly.entity_id
_entity_poly.type
_entity_poly.pdbx_seq_one_letter_code
_entity_poly.pdbx_strand_id
1 'polypeptide(L)' 'MNFRNAIQTRVGSGAPKNEQERTVTDRDGVAHLEYFMNGSWRHSTARCKLRVNKTCNK' A
#
# COMPACT_ATOMS: atom_id res chain seq x y z
N MET A 1 22.70 5.70 -16.09
CA MET A 1 21.89 4.46 -16.04
C MET A 1 21.04 4.53 -14.76
N ASN A 2 19.72 4.37 -14.89
CA ASN A 2 18.71 4.85 -13.94
C ASN A 2 18.71 4.16 -12.57
N PHE A 3 18.72 4.98 -11.50
CA PHE A 3 18.56 4.56 -10.12
C PHE A 3 17.10 4.14 -9.86
N ARG A 4 16.84 2.85 -9.68
CA ARG A 4 15.55 2.33 -9.23
C ARG A 4 15.48 2.43 -7.70
N ASN A 5 14.94 3.54 -7.19
CA ASN A 5 14.50 3.65 -5.80
C ASN A 5 13.31 2.71 -5.57
N ALA A 6 13.60 1.46 -5.18
CA ALA A 6 12.59 0.50 -4.76
C ALA A 6 12.22 0.80 -3.30
N ILE A 7 11.01 1.33 -3.10
CA ILE A 7 10.36 1.43 -1.79
C ILE A 7 10.31 0.02 -1.20
N GLN A 8 11.16 -0.22 -0.20
CA GLN A 8 11.32 -1.52 0.45
C GLN A 8 10.13 -1.75 1.39
N THR A 9 8.98 -2.15 0.82
CA THR A 9 7.88 -2.68 1.64
C THR A 9 8.37 -3.96 2.29
N ARG A 10 8.54 -3.92 3.62
CA ARG A 10 8.82 -5.08 4.48
C ARG A 10 7.65 -6.06 4.44
N VAL A 11 7.46 -6.75 3.32
CA VAL A 11 6.66 -7.97 3.27
C VAL A 11 7.62 -9.05 3.74
N GLY A 12 7.37 -9.65 4.90
CA GLY A 12 8.13 -10.83 5.34
C GLY A 12 8.21 -11.84 4.19
N SER A 13 9.34 -12.54 4.06
CA SER A 13 9.88 -13.23 2.87
C SER A 13 9.01 -14.28 2.14
N GLY A 14 7.69 -14.16 2.13
CA GLY A 14 6.74 -14.97 1.37
C GLY A 14 5.85 -14.12 0.47
N ALA A 15 5.26 -14.78 -0.54
CA ALA A 15 4.26 -14.15 -1.39
C ALA A 15 3.09 -13.61 -0.53
N PRO A 16 2.61 -12.38 -0.78
CA PRO A 16 1.48 -11.84 -0.04
C PRO A 16 0.23 -12.69 -0.27
N LYS A 17 -0.53 -12.93 0.80
CA LYS A 17 -1.78 -13.68 0.74
C LYS A 17 -2.93 -12.76 0.35
N ASN A 18 -3.97 -13.32 -0.26
CA ASN A 18 -5.20 -12.55 -0.48
C ASN A 18 -5.71 -11.97 0.85
N GLU A 19 -6.28 -10.77 0.78
CA GLU A 19 -6.77 -9.97 1.91
C GLU A 19 -5.68 -9.43 2.85
N GLN A 20 -4.40 -9.68 2.56
CA GLN A 20 -3.31 -9.09 3.33
C GLN A 20 -3.31 -7.57 3.13
N GLU A 21 -3.30 -6.83 4.25
CA GLU A 21 -3.28 -5.38 4.25
C GLU A 21 -1.84 -4.86 4.44
N ARG A 22 -1.49 -3.76 3.76
CA ARG A 22 -0.26 -2.99 4.01
C ARG A 22 -0.57 -1.50 3.98
N THR A 23 0.19 -0.75 4.76
CA THR A 23 0.19 0.70 4.67
C THR A 23 1.41 1.12 3.86
N VAL A 24 1.19 1.91 2.81
CA VAL A 24 2.26 2.52 1.99
C VAL A 24 2.16 4.02 2.10
N THR A 25 3.30 4.69 2.21
CA THR A 25 3.34 6.16 2.19
C THR A 25 3.70 6.61 0.77
N ASP A 26 2.89 7.50 0.20
CA ASP A 26 3.16 8.12 -1.09
C ASP A 26 4.26 9.20 -0.98
N ARG A 27 4.70 9.74 -2.12
CA ARG A 27 5.74 10.79 -2.18
C ARG A 27 5.35 12.07 -1.46
N ASP A 28 4.05 12.39 -1.43
CA ASP A 28 3.50 13.53 -0.70
C ASP A 28 3.47 13.31 0.83
N GLY A 29 3.99 12.19 1.32
CA GLY A 29 3.95 11.83 2.74
C GLY A 29 2.60 11.32 3.21
N VAL A 30 1.66 11.11 2.28
CA VAL A 30 0.32 10.59 2.59
C VAL A 30 0.37 9.08 2.74
N ALA A 31 -0.06 8.58 3.90
CA ALA A 31 -0.21 7.15 4.13
C ALA A 31 -1.51 6.62 3.47
N HIS A 32 -1.39 5.50 2.78
CA HIS A 32 -2.45 4.80 2.05
C HIS A 32 -2.55 3.34 2.50
N LEU A 33 -3.78 2.85 2.62
CA LEU A 33 -4.04 1.44 2.90
C LEU A 33 -4.27 0.67 1.59
N GLU A 34 -3.46 -0.36 1.37
CA GLU A 34 -3.58 -1.29 0.25
C GLU A 34 -3.87 -2.70 0.76
N TYR A 35 -4.64 -3.46 0.00
CA TYR A 35 -4.91 -4.87 0.26
C TYR A 35 -4.48 -5.69 -0.95
N PHE A 36 -3.94 -6.87 -0.71
CA PHE A 36 -3.56 -7.78 -1.77
C PHE A 36 -4.76 -8.61 -2.20
N MET A 37 -5.07 -8.60 -3.50
CA MET A 37 -6.15 -9.40 -4.05
C MET A 37 -5.79 -9.81 -5.48
N ASN A 38 -5.92 -11.10 -5.77
CA ASN A 38 -5.71 -11.67 -7.10
C ASN A 38 -4.34 -11.32 -7.70
N GLY A 39 -3.28 -11.45 -6.90
CA GLY A 39 -1.91 -11.25 -7.39
C GLY A 39 -1.45 -9.79 -7.45
N SER A 40 -2.28 -8.83 -7.04
CA SER A 40 -1.95 -7.40 -7.10
C SER A 40 -2.36 -6.66 -5.83
N TRP A 41 -1.59 -5.62 -5.50
CA TRP A 41 -1.97 -4.67 -4.45
C TRP A 41 -3.01 -3.70 -4.98
N ARG A 42 -4.10 -3.56 -4.25
CA ARG A 42 -5.21 -2.65 -4.56
C ARG A 42 -5.41 -1.67 -3.45
N HIS A 43 -5.70 -0.43 -3.81
CA HIS A 43 -5.99 0.61 -2.85
C HIS A 43 -7.41 0.41 -2.25
N SER A 44 -7.54 0.48 -0.93
CA SER A 44 -8.87 0.47 -0.29
C SER A 44 -9.29 1.89 0.10
N THR A 45 -9.99 2.61 -0.77
CA THR A 45 -10.39 4.00 -0.49
C THR A 45 -11.23 4.12 0.79
N ALA A 46 -12.17 3.19 1.01
CA ALA A 46 -13.02 3.19 2.20
C ALA A 46 -12.23 2.96 3.50
N ARG A 47 -11.39 1.92 3.53
CA ARG A 47 -10.59 1.59 4.73
C ARG A 47 -9.43 2.56 4.93
N CYS A 48 -8.89 3.13 3.85
CA CYS A 48 -7.87 4.16 3.93
C CYS A 48 -8.39 5.43 4.59
N LYS A 49 -9.59 5.90 4.22
CA LYS A 49 -10.26 7.03 4.88
C LYS A 49 -10.51 6.77 6.37
N LEU A 50 -10.87 5.54 6.72
CA LEU A 50 -11.19 5.15 8.10
C LEU A 50 -9.95 4.94 8.98
N ARG A 51 -8.89 4.31 8.47
CA ARG A 51 -7.76 3.83 9.28
C ARG A 51 -6.49 4.67 9.18
N VAL A 52 -6.24 5.31 8.03
CA VAL A 52 -4.91 5.84 7.72
C VAL A 52 -4.93 7.32 7.43
N ASN A 53 -5.76 7.75 6.47
CA ASN A 53 -5.89 9.16 6.15
C ASN A 53 -7.32 9.49 5.71
N LYS A 54 -8.02 10.28 6.53
CA LYS A 54 -9.39 10.77 6.25
C LYS A 54 -9.49 11.58 4.96
N THR A 55 -8.38 12.11 4.45
CA THR A 55 -8.32 12.89 3.19
C THR A 55 -7.87 12.07 1.98
N CYS A 56 -7.80 10.74 2.08
CA CYS A 56 -7.41 9.90 0.95
C CYS A 56 -8.36 10.08 -0.25
N ASN A 57 -7.82 10.56 -1.37
CA ASN A 57 -8.59 10.91 -2.58
C ASN A 57 -8.12 10.13 -3.84
N LYS A 58 -7.61 8.91 -3.60
CA LYS A 58 -7.10 8.00 -4.63
C LYS A 58 -8.23 7.21 -5.29
#